data_AF-A0AAW7XUD4-F1
#
_entry.id   AF-A0AAW7XUD4-F1
#
_cell.length_a   1.000
_cell.length_b   1.000
_cell.length_c   1.000
_cell.angle_alpha   90.00
_cell.angle_beta   90.00
_cell.angle_gamma   90.00
#
_symmetry.space_group_name_H-M   'P 1'
#
loop_
_entity.id
_entity.type
_entity.pdbx_description
1 polymer ?
#
loop_
_entity_poly.entity_id
_entity_poly.type
_entity_poly.pdbx_seq_one_letter_code
_entity_poly.pdbx_strand_id
1 'polypeptide(L)'
;MKLTRFTAGLLALSVATAGFSAAPARAGEKEAALALGGLLTLFVIGKALDDKNDSKVTVSSSHSNKRPAPVRHSVQIPNQCVMSAGNGGKHRLVAMENCLERSKGHKVKTAQLPRACETRVNTRQGKKDAYDVGCLSNFGYSVRR
;
A
#
# COMPACT_ATOMS: atom_id res chain seq x y z
N MET A 1 -16.99 21.19 -44.04
CA MET A 1 -16.25 21.95 -42.99
C MET A 1 -17.19 22.61 -41.95
N LYS A 2 -18.20 21.91 -41.41
CA LYS A 2 -19.21 22.51 -40.49
C LYS A 2 -19.18 21.93 -39.05
N LEU A 3 -18.48 20.82 -38.81
CA LEU A 3 -18.43 20.16 -37.50
C LEU A 3 -17.45 20.79 -36.49
N THR A 4 -16.39 21.47 -36.95
CA THR A 4 -15.36 22.05 -36.05
C THR A 4 -15.83 23.26 -35.26
N ARG A 5 -16.90 23.93 -35.72
CA ARG A 5 -17.52 25.07 -35.04
C ARG A 5 -18.35 24.63 -33.83
N PHE A 6 -18.95 23.43 -33.90
CA PHE A 6 -19.77 22.86 -32.82
C PHE A 6 -18.92 22.33 -31.67
N THR A 7 -17.79 21.67 -31.97
CA THR A 7 -16.86 21.16 -30.95
C THR A 7 -16.20 22.28 -30.17
N ALA A 8 -15.86 23.39 -30.83
CA ALA A 8 -15.32 24.58 -30.16
C ALA A 8 -16.34 25.21 -29.19
N GLY A 9 -17.61 25.26 -29.56
CA GLY A 9 -18.68 25.75 -28.68
C GLY A 9 -18.87 24.88 -27.43
N LEU A 10 -18.89 23.55 -27.60
CA LEU A 10 -19.00 22.60 -26.49
C LEU A 10 -17.80 22.67 -25.52
N LEU A 11 -16.58 22.83 -26.04
CA LEU A 11 -15.38 22.98 -25.23
C LEU A 11 -15.39 24.28 -24.42
N ALA A 12 -15.80 25.40 -25.03
CA ALA A 12 -15.88 26.68 -24.32
C ALA A 12 -16.92 26.65 -23.18
N LEU A 13 -18.06 25.97 -23.40
CA LEU A 13 -19.12 25.86 -22.40
C LEU A 13 -18.68 25.05 -21.17
N SER A 14 -17.93 23.96 -21.35
CA SER A 14 -17.40 23.15 -20.24
C SER A 14 -16.34 23.89 -19.42
N VAL A 15 -15.49 24.73 -20.04
CA VAL A 15 -14.48 25.51 -19.30
C VAL A 15 -15.12 26.65 -18.52
N ALA A 16 -16.20 27.25 -19.04
CA ALA A 16 -16.91 28.32 -18.35
C ALA A 16 -17.62 27.87 -17.06
N THR A 17 -18.21 26.65 -17.05
CA THR A 17 -18.93 26.14 -15.87
C THR A 17 -18.01 25.72 -14.72
N ALA A 18 -16.77 25.30 -15.02
CA ALA A 18 -15.77 24.98 -14.00
C ALA A 18 -15.28 26.21 -13.21
N GLY A 19 -15.47 27.43 -13.72
CA GLY A 19 -15.08 28.68 -13.06
C GLY A 19 -16.08 29.20 -12.02
N PHE A 20 -17.31 28.68 -11.96
CA PHE A 20 -18.36 29.15 -11.04
C PHE A 20 -18.29 28.57 -9.62
N SER A 21 -17.37 27.66 -9.32
CA SER A 21 -17.15 27.14 -7.96
C SER A 21 -16.10 27.91 -7.15
N ALA A 22 -15.48 28.93 -7.73
CA ALA A 22 -14.66 29.90 -7.00
C ALA A 22 -15.53 31.10 -6.61
N ALA A 23 -16.39 30.94 -5.60
CA ALA A 23 -16.93 32.10 -4.91
C ALA A 23 -15.76 32.75 -4.13
N PRO A 24 -15.28 33.95 -4.50
CA PRO A 24 -14.36 34.66 -3.63
C PRO A 24 -15.16 35.04 -2.39
N ALA A 25 -14.63 34.75 -1.20
CA ALA A 25 -15.17 35.23 0.06
C ALA A 25 -15.16 36.77 0.06
N ARG A 26 -16.24 37.37 -0.44
CA ARG A 26 -16.51 38.81 -0.37
C ARG A 26 -17.01 39.08 1.05
N ALA A 27 -16.11 39.55 1.90
CA ALA A 27 -16.35 39.89 3.30
C ALA A 27 -17.43 40.97 3.43
N GLY A 28 -18.66 40.55 3.69
CA GLY A 28 -19.67 41.36 4.37
C GLY A 28 -19.54 41.07 5.86
N GLU A 29 -19.61 42.11 6.69
CA GLU A 29 -19.36 42.18 8.15
C GLU A 29 -20.03 41.15 9.08
N LYS A 30 -20.77 40.19 8.54
CA LYS A 30 -21.37 39.03 9.23
C LYS A 30 -20.48 37.77 9.25
N GLU A 31 -19.39 37.75 8.47
CA GLU A 31 -18.48 36.58 8.34
C GLU A 31 -17.38 36.52 9.43
N ALA A 32 -17.21 37.56 10.24
CA ALA A 32 -16.33 37.50 11.42
C ALA A 32 -16.85 36.49 12.45
N ALA A 33 -18.18 36.38 12.60
CA ALA A 33 -18.80 35.42 13.51
C ALA A 33 -18.57 33.96 13.09
N LEU A 34 -18.53 33.68 11.77
CA LEU A 34 -18.32 32.33 11.25
C LEU A 34 -16.85 31.89 11.41
N ALA A 35 -15.90 32.79 11.18
CA ALA A 35 -14.47 32.55 11.41
C ALA A 35 -14.16 32.40 12.92
N LEU A 36 -14.76 33.24 13.76
CA LEU A 36 -14.67 33.11 15.22
C LEU A 36 -15.31 31.81 15.72
N GLY A 37 -16.44 31.40 15.16
CA GLY A 37 -17.11 30.13 15.52
C GLY A 37 -16.28 28.90 15.17
N GLY A 38 -15.66 28.87 13.98
CA GLY A 38 -14.77 27.80 13.57
C GLY A 38 -13.51 27.70 14.45
N LEU A 39 -12.90 28.84 14.76
CA LEU A 39 -11.70 28.90 15.62
C LEU A 39 -12.00 28.52 17.07
N LEU A 40 -13.17 28.91 17.60
CA LEU A 40 -13.62 28.57 18.96
C LEU A 40 -13.92 27.06 19.09
N THR A 41 -14.48 26.44 18.05
CA THR A 41 -14.69 24.98 18.01
C THR A 41 -13.35 24.22 18.03
N LEU A 42 -12.36 24.68 17.26
CA LEU A 42 -11.01 24.12 17.29
C LEU A 42 -10.31 24.34 18.64
N PHE A 43 -10.51 25.49 19.28
CA PHE A 43 -9.97 25.79 20.60
C PHE A 43 -10.52 24.87 21.69
N VAL A 44 -11.84 24.61 21.72
CA VAL A 44 -12.45 23.69 22.70
C VAL A 44 -11.94 22.25 22.53
N ILE A 45 -11.83 21.79 21.28
CA ILE A 45 -11.25 20.46 20.98
C ILE A 45 -9.78 20.42 21.40
N GLY A 46 -9.00 21.46 21.09
CA GLY A 46 -7.59 21.56 21.50
C GLY A 46 -7.41 21.57 23.02
N LYS A 47 -8.28 22.26 23.75
CA LYS A 47 -8.25 22.35 25.22
C LYS A 47 -8.63 21.05 25.92
N ALA A 48 -9.29 20.12 25.23
CA ALA A 48 -9.53 18.75 25.72
C ALA A 48 -8.34 17.80 25.47
N LEU A 49 -7.39 18.16 24.60
CA LEU A 49 -6.18 17.39 24.33
C LEU A 49 -4.95 17.91 25.11
N ASP A 50 -5.05 19.07 25.76
CA ASP A 50 -3.96 19.67 26.53
C ASP A 50 -3.95 19.14 27.97
N ASP A 51 -3.37 17.95 28.14
CA ASP A 51 -2.99 17.42 29.45
C ASP A 51 -1.64 16.70 29.34
N LYS A 52 -0.54 17.46 29.20
CA LYS A 52 0.84 16.95 29.34
C LYS A 52 1.85 17.97 29.89
N ASN A 53 1.84 18.06 31.22
CA ASN A 53 2.98 18.02 32.16
C ASN A 53 4.37 18.53 31.71
N ASP A 54 4.71 19.71 32.23
CA ASP A 54 6.07 20.13 32.55
C ASP A 54 6.54 19.42 33.82
N SER A 55 7.22 18.28 33.68
CA SER A 55 7.91 17.58 34.77
C SER A 55 8.89 16.58 34.19
N LYS A 56 10.19 16.83 34.39
CA LYS A 56 11.27 15.90 34.06
C LYS A 56 11.16 14.66 34.94
N VAL A 57 10.47 13.62 34.45
CA VAL A 57 10.39 12.30 35.07
C VAL A 57 11.23 11.32 34.25
N THR A 58 12.38 10.90 34.78
CA THR A 58 13.09 9.71 34.30
C THR A 58 12.26 8.49 34.66
N VAL A 59 11.43 8.02 33.73
CA VAL A 59 10.68 6.78 33.87
C VAL A 59 11.55 5.63 33.36
N SER A 60 12.09 4.84 34.29
CA SER A 60 12.55 3.47 33.99
C SER A 60 11.31 2.61 33.71
N SER A 61 10.90 2.53 32.45
CA SER A 61 9.80 1.68 32.03
C SER A 61 10.34 0.32 31.58
N SER A 62 10.37 -0.61 32.54
CA SER A 62 10.37 -2.05 32.23
C SER A 62 9.01 -2.44 31.65
N HIS A 63 8.73 -2.00 30.41
CA HIS A 63 7.59 -2.48 29.65
C HIS A 63 8.03 -3.78 28.98
N SER A 64 7.75 -4.91 29.63
CA SER A 64 7.77 -6.22 29.00
C SER A 64 6.79 -6.19 27.84
N ASN A 65 7.31 -5.86 26.66
CA ASN A 65 6.61 -5.76 25.40
C ASN A 65 6.21 -7.18 24.93
N LYS A 66 5.32 -7.83 25.67
CA LYS A 66 4.55 -8.97 25.18
C LYS A 66 3.46 -8.41 24.28
N ARG A 67 3.89 -7.83 23.15
CA ARG A 67 3.05 -7.77 21.96
C ARG A 67 2.49 -9.18 21.78
N PRO A 68 1.16 -9.38 21.69
CA PRO A 68 0.64 -10.63 21.17
C PRO A 68 1.36 -10.82 19.83
N ALA A 69 2.22 -11.84 19.75
CA ALA A 69 2.93 -12.12 18.51
C ALA A 69 1.82 -12.26 17.45
N PRO A 70 1.84 -11.47 16.36
CA PRO A 70 0.89 -11.71 15.30
C PRO A 70 1.21 -13.13 14.84
N VAL A 71 0.34 -14.09 15.17
CA VAL A 71 0.39 -15.44 14.61
C VAL A 71 -0.09 -15.31 13.18
N ARG A 72 0.69 -14.58 12.38
CA ARG A 72 0.67 -14.71 10.93
C ARG A 72 1.35 -16.04 10.73
N HIS A 73 0.59 -17.09 10.46
CA HIS A 73 1.13 -18.26 9.79
C HIS A 73 1.61 -17.79 8.42
N SER A 74 2.73 -17.06 8.38
CA SER A 74 3.40 -16.68 7.16
C SER A 74 3.73 -17.99 6.50
N VAL A 75 3.07 -18.29 5.39
CA VAL A 75 3.26 -19.56 4.72
C VAL A 75 4.72 -19.55 4.22
N GLN A 76 5.55 -20.43 4.80
CA GLN A 76 7.00 -20.38 4.65
C GLN A 76 7.43 -21.15 3.42
N ILE A 77 8.01 -20.43 2.46
CA ILE A 77 8.64 -20.98 1.27
C ILE A 77 10.08 -21.34 1.63
N PRO A 78 10.53 -22.58 1.37
CA PRO A 78 11.91 -22.95 1.63
C PRO A 78 12.86 -22.20 0.69
N ASN A 79 13.91 -21.60 1.26
CA ASN A 79 15.00 -20.99 0.50
C ASN A 79 15.64 -21.92 -0.54
N GLN A 80 15.72 -23.22 -0.28
CA GLN A 80 16.28 -24.21 -1.21
C GLN A 80 15.50 -24.32 -2.53
N CYS A 81 14.23 -23.90 -2.54
CA CYS A 81 13.41 -23.86 -3.74
C CYS A 81 13.39 -22.49 -4.41
N VAL A 82 14.04 -21.49 -3.80
CA VAL A 82 14.16 -20.14 -4.34
C VAL A 82 15.46 -20.03 -5.12
N MET A 83 15.36 -19.55 -6.35
CA MET A 83 16.50 -19.25 -7.19
C MET A 83 16.37 -17.87 -7.82
N SER A 84 17.51 -17.29 -8.19
CA SER A 84 17.53 -16.09 -9.01
C SER A 84 17.23 -16.48 -10.46
N ALA A 85 16.18 -15.91 -11.03
CA ALA A 85 15.82 -16.02 -12.44
C ALA A 85 15.80 -14.63 -13.08
N GLY A 86 16.33 -14.54 -14.30
CA GLY A 86 16.44 -13.28 -15.02
C GLY A 86 17.22 -13.45 -16.33
N ASN A 87 16.91 -12.61 -17.31
CA ASN A 87 17.67 -12.49 -18.54
C ASN A 87 18.43 -11.16 -18.52
N GLY A 88 19.75 -11.20 -18.65
CA GLY A 88 20.60 -10.01 -18.55
C GLY A 88 20.71 -9.48 -17.11
N GLY A 89 20.74 -8.16 -16.94
CA GLY A 89 21.00 -7.48 -15.65
C GLY A 89 19.81 -7.36 -14.68
N LYS A 90 18.66 -7.95 -14.99
CA LYS A 90 17.48 -7.94 -14.09
C LYS A 90 17.31 -9.32 -13.47
N HIS A 91 17.79 -9.47 -12.24
CA HIS A 91 17.64 -10.67 -11.43
C HIS A 91 16.44 -10.55 -10.49
N ARG A 92 15.59 -11.59 -10.47
CA ARG A 92 14.41 -11.69 -9.61
C ARG A 92 14.44 -13.03 -8.89
N LEU A 93 14.01 -13.04 -7.64
CA LEU A 93 13.92 -14.28 -6.88
C LEU A 93 12.59 -14.98 -7.19
N VAL A 94 12.68 -16.22 -7.63
CA VAL A 94 11.52 -17.06 -7.93
C VAL A 94 11.60 -18.38 -7.20
N ALA A 95 10.47 -18.86 -6.70
CA ALA A 95 10.30 -20.19 -6.14
C ALA A 95 9.84 -21.16 -7.22
N MET A 96 10.59 -22.24 -7.45
CA MET A 96 10.27 -23.23 -8.48
C MET A 96 9.12 -24.15 -8.05
N GLU A 97 8.09 -24.31 -8.88
CA GLU A 97 6.93 -25.18 -8.59
C GLU A 97 7.37 -26.63 -8.29
N ASN A 98 8.18 -27.20 -9.18
CA ASN A 98 8.61 -28.59 -9.12
C ASN A 98 9.48 -28.91 -7.87
N CYS A 99 10.09 -27.90 -7.26
CA CYS A 99 10.79 -28.03 -5.99
C CYS A 99 9.81 -27.96 -4.81
N LEU A 100 8.84 -27.03 -4.87
CA LEU A 100 7.81 -26.89 -3.85
C LEU A 100 6.98 -28.18 -3.71
N GLU A 101 6.62 -28.81 -4.83
CA GLU A 101 5.88 -30.08 -4.83
C GLU A 101 6.66 -31.26 -4.23
N ARG A 102 7.97 -31.28 -4.43
CA ARG A 102 8.86 -32.35 -3.94
C ARG A 102 9.29 -32.15 -2.48
N SER A 103 9.18 -30.93 -1.97
CA SER A 103 9.65 -30.57 -0.63
C SER A 103 8.75 -31.14 0.46
N LYS A 104 9.10 -32.34 0.94
CA LYS A 104 8.44 -32.99 2.08
C LYS A 104 8.75 -32.21 3.37
N GLY A 105 7.79 -31.45 3.89
CA GLY A 105 7.92 -30.77 5.19
C GLY A 105 7.45 -29.32 5.25
N HIS A 106 6.88 -28.78 4.16
CA HIS A 106 6.37 -27.41 4.12
C HIS A 106 4.85 -27.39 3.99
N LYS A 107 4.20 -26.35 4.54
CA LYS A 107 2.75 -26.13 4.46
C LYS A 107 2.30 -25.49 3.13
N VAL A 108 3.26 -25.13 2.27
CA VAL A 108 3.02 -24.49 0.96
C VAL A 108 2.59 -25.53 -0.06
N LYS A 109 1.38 -25.40 -0.62
CA LYS A 109 0.99 -26.14 -1.83
C LYS A 109 0.94 -25.17 -3.02
N THR A 110 1.44 -25.59 -4.17
CA THR A 110 1.38 -24.80 -5.42
C THR A 110 -0.06 -24.46 -5.82
N ALA A 111 -1.01 -25.36 -5.54
CA ALA A 111 -2.44 -25.10 -5.69
C ALA A 111 -2.99 -23.94 -4.83
N GLN A 112 -2.32 -23.55 -3.75
CA GLN A 112 -2.70 -22.42 -2.89
C GLN A 112 -2.01 -21.11 -3.30
N LEU A 113 -1.00 -21.19 -4.18
CA LEU A 113 -0.29 -19.99 -4.62
C LEU A 113 -1.16 -19.21 -5.61
N PRO A 114 -1.23 -17.87 -5.47
CA PRO A 114 -1.96 -17.04 -6.41
C PRO A 114 -1.39 -17.18 -7.82
N ARG A 115 -2.27 -17.48 -8.79
CA ARG A 115 -1.94 -17.50 -10.22
C ARG A 115 -1.40 -16.15 -10.71
N ALA A 116 -1.75 -15.05 -10.03
CA ALA A 116 -1.22 -13.71 -10.29
C ALA A 116 0.30 -13.59 -10.10
N CYS A 117 0.91 -14.43 -9.25
CA CYS A 117 2.36 -14.42 -9.01
C CYS A 117 3.11 -15.49 -9.82
N GLU A 118 2.40 -16.29 -10.61
CA GLU A 118 2.98 -17.34 -11.44
C GLU A 118 3.73 -16.73 -12.63
N THR A 119 4.89 -17.31 -12.92
CA THR A 119 5.75 -16.91 -14.02
C THR A 119 6.48 -18.12 -14.56
N ARG A 120 6.94 -18.04 -15.81
CA ARG A 120 7.68 -19.12 -16.45
C ARG A 120 9.11 -18.70 -16.64
N VAL A 121 10.03 -19.48 -16.06
CA VAL A 121 11.46 -19.19 -16.16
C VAL A 121 12.15 -20.27 -16.98
N ASN A 122 13.16 -19.85 -17.73
CA ASN A 122 13.95 -20.78 -18.52
C ASN A 122 15.07 -21.34 -17.63
N THR A 123 15.01 -22.63 -17.36
CA THR A 123 16.06 -23.35 -16.63
C THR A 123 16.93 -24.12 -17.63
N ARG A 124 18.07 -24.65 -17.18
CA ARG A 124 18.89 -25.57 -18.01
C ARG A 124 18.12 -26.81 -18.47
N GLN A 125 17.05 -27.16 -17.76
CA GLN A 125 16.18 -28.31 -18.04
C GLN A 125 14.92 -27.90 -18.84
N GLY A 126 14.93 -26.72 -19.45
CA GLY A 126 13.81 -26.14 -20.19
C GLY A 126 12.96 -25.18 -19.36
N LYS A 127 11.82 -24.78 -19.94
CA LYS A 127 10.87 -23.87 -19.30
C LYS A 127 10.17 -24.56 -18.14
N LYS A 128 10.19 -23.94 -16.96
CA LYS A 128 9.52 -24.42 -15.76
C LYS A 128 8.68 -23.30 -15.15
N ASP A 129 7.57 -23.71 -14.54
CA ASP A 129 6.70 -22.80 -13.83
C ASP A 129 7.31 -22.46 -12.45
N ALA A 130 7.17 -21.21 -12.08
CA ALA A 130 7.78 -20.61 -10.91
C ALA A 130 6.88 -19.51 -10.37
N TYR A 131 7.12 -19.11 -9.14
CA TYR A 131 6.37 -18.05 -8.49
C TYR A 131 7.31 -16.99 -7.99
N ASP A 132 6.97 -15.73 -8.22
CA ASP A 132 7.82 -14.65 -7.76
C ASP A 132 7.73 -14.40 -6.29
N VAL A 133 8.90 -14.40 -5.65
CA VAL A 133 9.00 -14.19 -4.21
C VAL A 133 8.57 -12.76 -3.83
N GLY A 134 8.87 -11.77 -4.68
CA GLY A 134 8.45 -10.39 -4.45
C GLY A 134 6.93 -10.24 -4.41
N CYS A 135 6.24 -10.75 -5.42
CA CYS A 135 4.79 -10.80 -5.53
C CYS A 135 4.20 -11.60 -4.36
N LEU A 136 4.72 -12.81 -4.11
CA LEU A 136 4.27 -13.69 -3.03
C LEU A 136 4.35 -13.02 -1.65
N SER A 137 5.34 -12.16 -1.42
CA SER A 137 5.45 -11.39 -0.17
C SER A 137 4.27 -10.44 0.07
N ASN A 138 3.70 -9.88 -0.99
CA ASN A 138 2.48 -9.05 -0.90
C ASN A 138 1.24 -9.86 -0.51
N PHE A 139 1.25 -11.17 -0.79
CA PHE A 139 0.19 -12.11 -0.41
C PHE A 139 0.45 -12.79 0.95
N GLY A 140 1.48 -12.38 1.69
CA GLY A 140 1.77 -12.91 3.03
C GLY A 140 2.60 -14.21 3.05
N TYR A 141 3.15 -14.62 1.91
CA TYR A 141 4.12 -15.71 1.83
C TYR A 141 5.53 -15.16 2.14
N SER A 142 6.35 -15.91 2.86
CA SER A 142 7.69 -15.46 3.22
C SER A 142 8.70 -16.58 3.01
N VAL A 143 9.95 -16.24 2.68
CA VAL A 143 11.01 -17.24 2.52
C VAL A 143 11.66 -17.51 3.87
N ARG A 144 11.75 -18.78 4.25
CA ARG A 144 12.50 -19.21 5.43
C ARG A 144 13.98 -19.30 5.08
N ARG A 145 14.82 -18.60 5.85
CA ARG A 145 16.29 -18.67 5.75
C ARG A 145 16.82 -19.99 6.31
#